data_AF-A0A3D1VHF3-F1
#
_entry.id   AF-A0A3D1VHF3-F1
#
_cell.length_a   1.000
_cell.length_b   1.000
_cell.length_c   1.000
_cell.angle_alpha   90.00
_cell.angle_beta   90.00
_cell.angle_gamma   90.00
#
_symmetry.space_group_name_H-M   'P 1'
#
loop_
_entity.id
_entity.type
_entity.pdbx_description
1 polymer ?
#
loop_
_entity_poly.entity_id
_entity_poly.type
_entity_poly.pdbx_seq_one_letter_code
_entity_poly.pdbx_strand_id
1 'polypeptide(L)'
;MFGKKKIEAVSVLDLRNYTPQALRKISSIQAVSTILLPENPSPAFAEAYADITKGAIAQEVFAPMDKVAQYNGLNVLGATLPEGAICLCNGMTIFRRAAGEKHARVFLSGIGIAEQGTGLVIENLNGMFRELDRDLGHLHQFSAELRAGADLLSRLEDGAVIVVGSSLFFAPDVTPEMITDKHLLFIVGAVAVCPKPLLGTVQANSIVGNMVMDEEAYEAFRKKYKV
;
A
#
# COMPACT_ATOMS: atom_id res chain seq x y z
N MET A 1 -32.72 -15.70 17.33
CA MET A 1 -32.87 -14.66 16.30
C MET A 1 -31.46 -14.13 16.00
N PHE A 2 -30.81 -14.58 14.93
CA PHE A 2 -29.47 -14.10 14.60
C PHE A 2 -29.61 -12.70 13.99
N GLY A 3 -29.05 -11.68 14.64
CA GLY A 3 -29.14 -10.28 14.19
C GLY A 3 -28.51 -10.06 12.82
N LYS A 4 -29.10 -9.19 12.00
CA LYS A 4 -28.51 -8.78 10.72
C LYS A 4 -27.18 -8.04 10.97
N LYS A 5 -26.16 -8.36 10.18
CA LYS A 5 -24.79 -7.81 10.23
C LYS A 5 -24.74 -6.39 9.63
N LYS A 6 -24.02 -5.50 10.29
CA LYS A 6 -23.63 -4.18 9.77
C LYS A 6 -22.17 -4.22 9.31
N ILE A 7 -21.87 -3.64 8.14
CA ILE A 7 -20.51 -3.55 7.59
C ILE A 7 -20.14 -2.08 7.48
N GLU A 8 -19.02 -1.67 8.07
CA GLU A 8 -18.59 -0.26 8.09
C GLU A 8 -17.07 -0.13 7.95
N ALA A 9 -16.63 1.01 7.41
CA ALA A 9 -15.21 1.43 7.37
C ALA A 9 -14.27 0.41 6.71
N VAL A 10 -14.70 -0.15 5.57
CA VAL A 10 -13.91 -1.10 4.77
C VAL A 10 -13.43 -0.40 3.50
N SER A 11 -12.15 -0.50 3.15
CA SER A 11 -11.65 0.09 1.90
C SER A 11 -12.26 -0.62 0.67
N VAL A 12 -12.15 -1.95 0.60
CA VAL A 12 -12.77 -2.75 -0.47
C VAL A 12 -13.62 -3.87 0.12
N LEU A 13 -14.91 -3.88 -0.21
CA LEU A 13 -15.85 -4.94 0.14
C LEU A 13 -16.13 -5.80 -1.09
N ASP A 14 -15.59 -7.03 -1.11
CA ASP A 14 -15.86 -7.98 -2.20
C ASP A 14 -17.10 -8.83 -1.90
N LEU A 15 -18.19 -8.57 -2.63
CA LEU A 15 -19.45 -9.31 -2.52
C LEU A 15 -19.64 -10.34 -3.63
N ARG A 16 -18.67 -10.52 -4.54
CA ARG A 16 -18.85 -11.37 -5.72
C ARG A 16 -19.10 -12.85 -5.37
N ASN A 17 -18.54 -13.31 -4.25
CA ASN A 17 -18.73 -14.66 -3.72
C ASN A 17 -19.94 -14.82 -2.78
N TYR A 18 -20.73 -13.76 -2.56
CA TYR A 18 -21.87 -13.83 -1.63
C TYR A 18 -23.07 -14.50 -2.31
N THR A 19 -23.72 -15.41 -1.58
CA THR A 19 -25.04 -15.91 -1.97
C THR A 19 -26.13 -14.89 -1.63
N PRO A 20 -27.29 -14.92 -2.31
CA PRO A 20 -28.43 -14.07 -1.95
C PRO A 20 -28.84 -14.21 -0.47
N GLN A 21 -28.78 -15.42 0.09
CA GLN A 21 -29.08 -15.66 1.50
C GLN A 21 -28.04 -15.02 2.43
N ALA A 22 -26.77 -14.97 2.02
CA ALA A 22 -25.73 -14.27 2.77
C ALA A 22 -25.94 -12.75 2.74
N LEU A 23 -26.33 -12.18 1.59
CA LEU A 23 -26.65 -10.76 1.47
C LEU A 23 -27.83 -10.34 2.35
N ARG A 24 -28.90 -11.13 2.41
CA ARG A 24 -30.08 -10.84 3.25
C ARG A 24 -29.76 -10.79 4.76
N LYS A 25 -28.61 -11.33 5.17
CA LYS A 25 -28.10 -11.21 6.55
C LYS A 25 -27.41 -9.87 6.81
N ILE A 26 -27.16 -9.05 5.80
CA ILE A 26 -26.56 -7.72 5.93
C ILE A 26 -27.68 -6.70 6.05
N SER A 27 -27.69 -5.90 7.12
CA SER A 27 -28.68 -4.82 7.29
C SER A 27 -28.22 -3.53 6.63
N SER A 28 -26.93 -3.22 6.72
CA SER A 28 -26.38 -1.99 6.16
C SER A 28 -24.89 -2.08 5.82
N ILE A 29 -24.50 -1.30 4.83
CA ILE A 29 -23.12 -1.08 4.39
C ILE A 29 -22.86 0.43 4.44
N GLN A 30 -21.85 0.87 5.18
CA GLN A 30 -21.55 2.29 5.39
C GLN A 30 -20.06 2.58 5.25
N ALA A 31 -19.72 3.76 4.72
CA ALA A 31 -18.33 4.24 4.65
C ALA A 31 -17.38 3.21 3.99
N VAL A 32 -17.73 2.78 2.77
CA VAL A 32 -16.93 1.84 1.99
C VAL A 32 -16.41 2.54 0.73
N SER A 33 -15.11 2.43 0.47
CA SER A 33 -14.55 3.08 -0.72
C SER A 33 -14.96 2.36 -2.00
N THR A 34 -14.87 1.03 -2.05
CA THR A 34 -15.28 0.24 -3.22
C THR A 34 -16.06 -1.00 -2.81
N ILE A 35 -17.18 -1.26 -3.48
CA ILE A 35 -17.87 -2.55 -3.43
C ILE A 35 -17.61 -3.29 -4.75
N LEU A 36 -17.04 -4.49 -4.70
CA LEU A 36 -16.97 -5.36 -5.87
C LEU A 36 -18.23 -6.22 -5.97
N LEU A 37 -18.87 -6.17 -7.13
CA LEU A 37 -20.10 -6.88 -7.44
C LEU A 37 -19.87 -7.87 -8.59
N PRO A 38 -20.63 -8.99 -8.64
CA PRO A 38 -20.51 -9.94 -9.75
C PRO A 38 -20.83 -9.21 -11.05
N GLU A 39 -20.04 -9.40 -12.11
CA GLU A 39 -20.30 -8.78 -13.42
C GLU A 39 -21.72 -9.03 -13.92
N ASN A 40 -22.22 -10.26 -13.72
CA ASN A 40 -23.56 -10.69 -14.10
C ASN A 40 -24.31 -11.21 -12.87
N PRO A 41 -24.87 -10.33 -12.01
CA PRO A 41 -25.57 -10.76 -10.82
C PRO A 41 -26.90 -11.43 -11.18
N SER A 42 -27.25 -12.51 -10.48
CA SER A 42 -28.58 -13.13 -10.65
C SER A 42 -29.70 -12.19 -10.14
N PRO A 43 -30.95 -12.33 -10.61
CA PRO A 43 -32.06 -11.51 -10.12
C PRO A 43 -32.23 -11.58 -8.59
N ALA A 44 -32.05 -12.78 -8.01
CA ALA A 44 -32.13 -12.97 -6.57
C ALA A 44 -30.99 -12.28 -5.80
N PHE A 45 -29.79 -12.20 -6.39
CA PHE A 45 -28.68 -11.43 -5.83
C PHE A 45 -28.98 -9.94 -5.88
N ALA A 46 -29.43 -9.43 -7.04
CA ALA A 46 -29.75 -8.02 -7.24
C ALA A 46 -30.84 -7.54 -6.29
N GLU A 47 -31.91 -8.32 -6.11
CA GLU A 47 -32.98 -8.05 -5.13
C GLU A 47 -32.42 -8.01 -3.70
N ALA A 48 -31.68 -9.04 -3.29
CA ALA A 48 -31.10 -9.11 -1.95
C ALA A 48 -30.09 -7.98 -1.67
N TYR A 49 -29.35 -7.55 -2.70
CA TYR A 49 -28.43 -6.41 -2.61
C TYR A 49 -29.18 -5.09 -2.50
N ALA A 50 -30.25 -4.88 -3.28
CA ALA A 50 -31.06 -3.67 -3.27
C ALA A 50 -31.67 -3.39 -1.87
N ASP A 51 -32.08 -4.45 -1.16
CA ASP A 51 -32.67 -4.37 0.19
C ASP A 51 -31.69 -3.89 1.29
N ILE A 52 -30.37 -3.88 1.02
CA ILE A 52 -29.37 -3.44 2.00
C ILE A 52 -29.34 -1.90 2.06
N THR A 53 -29.46 -1.33 3.26
CA THR A 53 -29.29 0.12 3.46
C THR A 53 -27.83 0.52 3.23
N LYS A 54 -27.57 1.35 2.22
CA LYS A 54 -26.23 1.82 1.84
C LYS A 54 -26.04 3.29 2.15
N GLY A 55 -24.82 3.70 2.50
CA GLY A 55 -24.47 5.10 2.70
C GLY A 55 -22.96 5.32 2.64
N ALA A 56 -22.55 6.49 2.14
CA ALA A 56 -21.13 6.83 1.94
C ALA A 56 -20.34 5.73 1.20
N ILE A 57 -20.85 5.29 0.04
CA ILE A 57 -20.17 4.36 -0.86
C ILE A 57 -19.53 5.19 -1.97
N ALA A 58 -18.21 5.09 -2.16
CA ALA A 58 -17.55 5.91 -3.18
C ALA A 58 -17.73 5.35 -4.59
N GLN A 59 -17.64 4.03 -4.77
CA GLN A 59 -17.92 3.38 -6.05
C GLN A 59 -18.36 1.91 -5.90
N GLU A 60 -19.07 1.43 -6.93
CA GLU A 60 -19.38 0.01 -7.13
C GLU A 60 -18.71 -0.44 -8.43
N VAL A 61 -18.00 -1.57 -8.40
CA VAL A 61 -17.28 -2.13 -9.55
C VAL A 61 -17.79 -3.53 -9.84
N PHE A 62 -18.35 -3.70 -11.03
CA PHE A 62 -18.80 -4.99 -11.55
C PHE A 62 -17.61 -5.69 -12.20
N ALA A 63 -17.28 -6.90 -11.73
CA ALA A 63 -16.09 -7.60 -12.17
C ALA A 63 -16.31 -9.12 -12.28
N PRO A 64 -15.68 -9.78 -13.27
CA PRO A 64 -15.71 -11.22 -13.38
C PRO A 64 -14.87 -11.87 -12.26
N MET A 65 -15.19 -13.11 -11.93
CA MET A 65 -14.59 -13.82 -10.79
C MET A 65 -13.08 -14.00 -10.91
N ASP A 66 -12.62 -14.33 -12.11
CA ASP A 66 -11.25 -14.70 -12.46
C ASP A 66 -10.29 -13.52 -12.65
N LYS A 67 -10.80 -12.28 -12.73
CA LYS A 67 -9.97 -11.08 -12.91
C LYS A 67 -9.52 -10.40 -11.63
N VAL A 68 -10.09 -10.75 -10.48
CA VAL A 68 -9.72 -10.11 -9.21
C VAL A 68 -8.76 -11.01 -8.45
N ALA A 69 -7.59 -10.46 -8.14
CA ALA A 69 -6.56 -11.11 -7.35
C ALA A 69 -6.28 -10.31 -6.08
N GLN A 70 -6.11 -11.01 -4.95
CA GLN A 70 -5.79 -10.39 -3.67
C GLN A 70 -4.34 -10.65 -3.29
N TYR A 71 -3.62 -9.59 -2.92
CA TYR A 71 -2.22 -9.61 -2.52
C TYR A 71 -2.10 -9.00 -1.13
N ASN A 72 -1.79 -9.80 -0.12
CA ASN A 72 -1.67 -9.35 1.27
C ASN A 72 -0.20 -9.45 1.72
N GLY A 73 0.24 -8.56 2.60
CA GLY A 73 1.59 -8.60 3.18
C GLY A 73 2.62 -7.91 2.28
N LEU A 74 3.75 -8.59 2.01
CA LEU A 74 4.83 -8.09 1.14
C LEU A 74 4.75 -8.76 -0.23
N ASN A 75 4.62 -7.97 -1.29
CA ASN A 75 4.45 -8.48 -2.64
C ASN A 75 5.39 -7.77 -3.63
N VAL A 76 5.88 -8.53 -4.61
CA VAL A 76 6.57 -8.00 -5.80
C VAL A 76 5.85 -8.55 -7.02
N LEU A 77 5.20 -7.68 -7.76
CA LEU A 77 4.39 -7.96 -8.94
C LEU A 77 5.09 -7.37 -10.18
N GLY A 78 4.79 -7.91 -11.35
CA GLY A 78 5.38 -7.46 -12.61
C GLY A 78 4.90 -8.33 -13.77
N ALA A 79 5.82 -9.08 -14.39
CA ALA A 79 5.50 -9.96 -15.53
C ALA A 79 4.36 -10.96 -15.26
N THR A 80 4.12 -11.32 -14.00
CA THR A 80 3.08 -12.26 -13.58
C THR A 80 1.68 -11.67 -13.47
N LEU A 81 1.52 -10.35 -13.60
CA LEU A 81 0.19 -9.72 -13.55
C LEU A 81 -0.64 -10.12 -14.79
N PRO A 82 -1.85 -10.65 -14.62
CA PRO A 82 -2.75 -10.89 -15.74
C PRO A 82 -3.21 -9.58 -16.39
N GLU A 83 -3.44 -9.60 -17.70
CA GLU A 83 -4.02 -8.45 -18.40
C GLU A 83 -5.47 -8.20 -17.95
N GLY A 84 -5.78 -6.93 -17.67
CA GLY A 84 -7.09 -6.54 -17.14
C GLY A 84 -7.32 -6.99 -15.70
N ALA A 85 -6.27 -7.39 -14.96
CA ALA A 85 -6.41 -7.78 -13.56
C ALA A 85 -6.87 -6.60 -12.69
N ILE A 86 -7.72 -6.92 -11.73
CA ILE A 86 -8.09 -6.04 -10.62
C ILE A 86 -7.32 -6.56 -9.40
N CYS A 87 -6.33 -5.80 -8.96
CA CYS A 87 -5.45 -6.17 -7.87
C CYS A 87 -5.91 -5.50 -6.58
N LEU A 88 -6.28 -6.29 -5.57
CA LEU A 88 -6.56 -5.83 -4.22
C LEU A 88 -5.29 -6.00 -3.38
N CYS A 89 -4.53 -4.92 -3.24
CA CYS A 89 -3.21 -4.94 -2.60
C CYS A 89 -3.31 -4.38 -1.17
N ASN A 90 -3.10 -5.23 -0.17
CA ASN A 90 -3.10 -4.85 1.24
C ASN A 90 -1.71 -5.05 1.84
N GLY A 91 -1.10 -4.00 2.39
CA GLY A 91 0.28 -4.02 2.89
C GLY A 91 1.24 -3.33 1.93
N MET A 92 2.36 -3.96 1.60
CA MET A 92 3.39 -3.39 0.73
C MET A 92 3.43 -4.15 -0.60
N THR A 93 3.31 -3.43 -1.71
CA THR A 93 3.39 -4.02 -3.05
C THR A 93 4.34 -3.23 -3.92
N ILE A 94 5.28 -3.93 -4.54
CA ILE A 94 6.19 -3.37 -5.53
C ILE A 94 5.73 -3.83 -6.90
N PHE A 95 5.62 -2.91 -7.83
CA PHE A 95 5.25 -3.16 -9.20
C PHE A 95 6.45 -2.91 -10.10
N ARG A 96 7.10 -4.00 -10.52
CA ARG A 96 8.16 -3.95 -11.51
C ARG A 96 7.54 -3.85 -12.90
N ARG A 97 8.22 -3.15 -13.79
CA ARG A 97 7.86 -3.06 -15.19
C ARG A 97 7.93 -4.46 -15.82
N ALA A 98 6.85 -4.83 -16.49
CA ALA A 98 6.79 -6.03 -17.31
C ALA A 98 7.10 -5.68 -18.77
N ALA A 99 7.51 -6.68 -19.56
CA ALA A 99 7.50 -6.53 -21.01
C ALA A 99 6.03 -6.44 -21.51
N GLY A 100 5.69 -5.34 -22.18
CA GLY A 100 4.33 -5.03 -22.66
C GLY A 100 3.50 -4.21 -21.66
N GLU A 101 2.67 -3.29 -22.17
CA GLU A 101 1.76 -2.50 -21.35
C GLU A 101 0.68 -3.42 -20.75
N LYS A 102 0.71 -3.60 -19.43
CA LYS A 102 -0.32 -4.35 -18.72
C LYS A 102 -1.23 -3.38 -17.99
N HIS A 103 -2.44 -3.23 -18.53
CA HIS A 103 -3.49 -2.46 -17.90
C HIS A 103 -4.06 -3.27 -16.73
N ALA A 104 -3.53 -3.04 -15.53
CA ALA A 104 -4.08 -3.59 -14.29
C ALA A 104 -4.64 -2.45 -13.44
N ARG A 105 -5.83 -2.68 -12.90
CA ARG A 105 -6.52 -1.78 -11.99
C ARG A 105 -6.13 -2.14 -10.57
N VAL A 106 -5.60 -1.20 -9.80
CA VAL A 106 -5.06 -1.47 -8.46
C VAL A 106 -5.88 -0.72 -7.42
N PHE A 107 -6.34 -1.47 -6.43
CA PHE A 107 -6.94 -0.97 -5.20
C PHE A 107 -5.93 -1.21 -4.08
N LEU A 108 -5.28 -0.14 -3.62
CA LEU A 108 -4.15 -0.22 -2.72
C LEU A 108 -4.53 0.27 -1.32
N SER A 109 -4.37 -0.60 -0.34
CA SER A 109 -4.39 -0.28 1.09
C SER A 109 -3.02 -0.54 1.70
N GLY A 110 -2.17 0.48 1.77
CA GLY A 110 -0.81 0.42 2.31
C GLY A 110 0.20 1.17 1.45
N ILE A 111 1.35 0.56 1.16
CA ILE A 111 2.45 1.17 0.40
C ILE A 111 2.57 0.49 -0.96
N GLY A 112 2.53 1.27 -2.03
CA GLY A 112 2.72 0.81 -3.39
C GLY A 112 3.84 1.57 -4.07
N ILE A 113 4.85 0.86 -4.58
CA ILE A 113 5.96 1.46 -5.32
C ILE A 113 6.01 0.84 -6.69
N ALA A 114 5.98 1.65 -7.74
CA ALA A 114 6.03 1.17 -9.10
C ALA A 114 7.26 1.73 -9.82
N GLU A 115 7.84 0.94 -10.71
CA GLU A 115 8.68 1.50 -11.78
C GLU A 115 7.77 2.31 -12.73
N GLN A 116 8.28 3.44 -13.24
CA GLN A 116 7.55 4.18 -14.27
C GLN A 116 7.32 3.32 -15.52
N GLY A 117 6.19 3.56 -16.20
CA GLY A 117 5.82 2.83 -17.42
C GLY A 117 5.27 1.42 -17.16
N THR A 118 4.77 1.15 -15.95
CA THR A 118 4.08 -0.12 -15.64
C THR A 118 2.67 -0.22 -16.24
N GLY A 119 2.05 0.91 -16.61
CA GLY A 119 0.70 0.95 -17.18
C GLY A 119 -0.42 0.68 -16.17
N LEU A 120 -0.12 0.80 -14.87
CA LEU A 120 -1.09 0.59 -13.81
C LEU A 120 -2.08 1.75 -13.72
N VAL A 121 -3.32 1.42 -13.36
CA VAL A 121 -4.34 2.41 -13.00
C VAL A 121 -4.66 2.26 -11.52
N ILE A 122 -4.29 3.26 -10.72
CA ILE A 122 -4.61 3.27 -9.28
C ILE A 122 -6.04 3.78 -9.11
N GLU A 123 -6.98 2.86 -8.88
CA GLU A 123 -8.42 3.13 -8.75
C GLU A 123 -8.81 3.58 -7.34
N ASN A 124 -8.11 3.05 -6.34
CA ASN A 124 -8.29 3.44 -4.96
C ASN A 124 -6.95 3.42 -4.23
N LEU A 125 -6.73 4.44 -3.41
CA LEU A 125 -5.52 4.59 -2.62
C LEU A 125 -5.89 4.93 -1.17
N ASN A 126 -5.59 4.00 -0.27
CA ASN A 126 -5.54 4.23 1.17
C ASN A 126 -4.11 3.96 1.65
N GLY A 127 -3.31 5.02 1.80
CA GLY A 127 -1.89 4.94 2.13
C GLY A 127 -1.04 5.73 1.16
N MET A 128 0.06 5.15 0.69
CA MET A 128 1.05 5.83 -0.14
C MET A 128 1.31 5.07 -1.44
N PHE A 129 1.30 5.80 -2.56
CA PHE A 129 1.73 5.27 -3.85
C PHE A 129 2.76 6.20 -4.51
N ARG A 130 3.81 5.62 -5.10
CA ARG A 130 4.82 6.35 -5.86
C ARG A 130 5.31 5.56 -7.05
N GLU A 131 5.46 6.28 -8.16
CA GLU A 131 6.20 5.80 -9.33
C GLU A 131 7.62 6.35 -9.31
N LEU A 132 8.59 5.51 -9.62
CA LEU A 132 10.01 5.85 -9.61
C LEU A 132 10.59 5.71 -11.01
N ASP A 133 11.29 6.75 -11.44
CA ASP A 133 12.15 6.72 -12.63
C ASP A 133 13.50 6.07 -12.28
N ARG A 134 13.46 4.80 -11.88
CA ARG A 134 14.61 4.01 -11.46
C ARG A 134 14.28 2.51 -11.57
N ASP A 135 15.27 1.70 -11.91
CA ASP A 135 15.17 0.23 -11.81
C ASP A 135 15.18 -0.24 -10.36
N LEU A 136 14.27 -1.16 -10.01
CA LEU A 136 14.16 -1.72 -8.65
C LEU A 136 14.91 -3.06 -8.51
N GLY A 137 16.05 -3.22 -9.20
CA GLY A 137 16.88 -4.43 -9.15
C GLY A 137 17.55 -4.66 -7.79
N HIS A 138 17.90 -3.59 -7.08
CA HIS A 138 18.48 -3.63 -5.73
C HIS A 138 17.48 -3.13 -4.68
N LEU A 139 16.36 -3.84 -4.58
CA LEU A 139 15.27 -3.52 -3.66
C LEU A 139 15.39 -4.32 -2.35
N HIS A 140 15.24 -3.63 -1.22
CA HIS A 140 15.12 -4.26 0.09
C HIS A 140 13.81 -3.84 0.77
N GLN A 141 13.03 -4.82 1.25
CA GLN A 141 11.73 -4.58 1.89
C GLN A 141 11.75 -4.99 3.36
N PHE A 142 11.22 -4.13 4.21
CA PHE A 142 11.03 -4.37 5.64
C PHE A 142 9.57 -4.06 6.00
N SER A 143 8.84 -5.04 6.54
CA SER A 143 7.39 -4.91 6.75
C SER A 143 6.99 -3.93 7.85
N ALA A 144 7.88 -3.64 8.80
CA ALA A 144 7.60 -2.81 9.95
C ALA A 144 8.72 -1.77 10.17
N GLU A 145 9.68 -2.06 11.03
CA GLU A 145 10.74 -1.14 11.38
C GLU A 145 12.11 -1.59 10.85
N LEU A 146 12.97 -0.61 10.55
CA LEU A 146 14.37 -0.83 10.23
C LEU A 146 15.24 0.08 11.09
N ARG A 147 16.30 -0.48 11.66
CA ARG A 147 17.41 0.27 12.25
C ARG A 147 18.60 0.17 11.31
N ALA A 148 18.97 1.29 10.70
CA ALA A 148 19.98 1.38 9.68
C ALA A 148 21.26 2.03 10.24
N GLY A 149 22.30 1.23 10.44
CA GLY A 149 23.64 1.69 10.81
C GLY A 149 24.64 1.59 9.67
N ALA A 150 25.87 2.07 9.92
CA ALA A 150 26.93 2.11 8.91
C ALA A 150 27.22 0.73 8.28
N ASP A 151 27.20 -0.36 9.07
CA ASP A 151 27.45 -1.72 8.56
C ASP A 151 26.41 -2.12 7.50
N LEU A 152 25.11 -1.89 7.75
CA LEU A 152 24.07 -2.18 6.77
C LEU A 152 24.27 -1.36 5.49
N LEU A 153 24.43 -0.04 5.63
CA LEU A 153 24.59 0.87 4.51
C LEU A 153 25.83 0.54 3.68
N SER A 154 26.91 0.10 4.30
CA SER A 154 28.14 -0.31 3.61
C SER A 154 27.97 -1.55 2.73
N ARG A 155 26.96 -2.39 2.99
CA ARG A 155 26.68 -3.63 2.25
C ARG A 155 25.68 -3.47 1.11
N LEU A 156 24.89 -2.39 1.12
CA LEU A 156 23.93 -2.10 0.07
C LEU A 156 24.63 -1.74 -1.24
N GLU A 157 24.03 -2.13 -2.35
CA GLU A 157 24.48 -1.77 -3.69
C GLU A 157 24.24 -0.29 -4.00
N ASP A 158 25.01 0.25 -4.94
CA ASP A 158 24.75 1.58 -5.49
C ASP A 158 23.36 1.62 -6.14
N GLY A 159 22.63 2.72 -5.88
CA GLY A 159 21.26 2.90 -6.33
C GLY A 159 20.20 2.08 -5.60
N ALA A 160 20.55 1.37 -4.51
CA ALA A 160 19.59 0.55 -3.79
C ALA A 160 18.37 1.35 -3.26
N VAL A 161 17.21 0.71 -3.30
CA VAL A 161 15.93 1.26 -2.82
C VAL A 161 15.47 0.45 -1.61
N ILE A 162 15.23 1.14 -0.49
CA ILE A 162 14.90 0.53 0.79
C ILE A 162 13.50 0.96 1.17
N VAL A 163 12.57 0.01 1.23
CA VAL A 163 11.16 0.26 1.55
C VAL A 163 10.84 -0.30 2.93
N VAL A 164 10.40 0.57 3.84
CA VAL A 164 10.13 0.27 5.24
C VAL A 164 8.66 0.57 5.56
N GLY A 165 7.94 -0.42 6.07
CA GLY A 165 6.49 -0.36 6.25
C GLY A 165 6.01 0.68 7.26
N SER A 166 6.81 0.96 8.30
CA SER A 166 6.47 1.92 9.35
C SER A 166 7.59 2.92 9.58
N SER A 167 8.66 2.51 10.27
CA SER A 167 9.60 3.45 10.87
C SER A 167 11.05 3.10 10.53
N LEU A 168 11.83 4.09 10.10
CA LEU A 168 13.26 3.95 9.83
C LEU A 168 14.06 4.76 10.84
N PHE A 169 15.02 4.13 11.50
CA PHE A 169 15.92 4.76 12.46
C PHE A 169 17.35 4.69 11.94
N PHE A 170 17.96 5.83 11.63
CA PHE A 170 19.38 5.91 11.30
C PHE A 170 20.20 5.94 12.60
N ALA A 171 21.23 5.12 12.66
CA ALA A 171 22.15 5.12 13.80
C ALA A 171 23.13 6.32 13.74
N PRO A 172 23.72 6.72 14.88
CA PRO A 172 24.65 7.86 14.95
C PRO A 172 25.94 7.72 14.13
N ASP A 173 26.30 6.50 13.75
CA ASP A 173 27.50 6.18 12.98
C ASP A 173 27.32 6.33 11.46
N VAL A 174 26.09 6.58 10.99
CA VAL A 174 25.82 6.88 9.59
C VAL A 174 26.31 8.27 9.24
N THR A 175 26.93 8.41 8.06
CA THR A 175 27.32 9.72 7.51
C THR A 175 26.50 10.05 6.26
N PRO A 176 26.39 11.34 5.88
CA PRO A 176 25.75 11.75 4.63
C PRO A 176 26.29 11.01 3.39
N GLU A 177 27.61 10.82 3.33
CA GLU A 177 28.32 10.22 2.19
C GLU A 177 27.90 8.77 1.97
N MET A 178 27.63 8.02 3.05
CA MET A 178 27.12 6.64 2.94
C MET A 178 25.77 6.54 2.21
N ILE A 179 25.00 7.62 2.21
CA ILE A 179 23.71 7.72 1.53
C ILE A 179 23.87 8.31 0.13
N THR A 180 24.59 9.43 0.01
CA THR A 180 24.72 10.17 -1.25
C THR A 180 25.59 9.44 -2.26
N ASP A 181 26.73 8.88 -1.84
CA ASP A 181 27.70 8.29 -2.75
C ASP A 181 27.18 6.99 -3.36
N LYS A 182 26.29 6.30 -2.64
CA LYS A 182 25.58 5.10 -3.09
C LYS A 182 24.20 5.40 -3.68
N HIS A 183 23.83 6.67 -3.84
CA HIS A 183 22.55 7.10 -4.39
C HIS A 183 21.33 6.38 -3.77
N LEU A 184 21.38 6.12 -2.47
CA LEU A 184 20.36 5.35 -1.76
C LEU A 184 19.04 6.13 -1.71
N LEU A 185 17.93 5.42 -1.89
CA LEU A 185 16.58 5.96 -1.75
C LEU A 185 15.83 5.20 -0.66
N PHE A 186 15.31 5.92 0.32
CA PHE A 186 14.50 5.35 1.39
C PHE A 186 13.02 5.68 1.19
N ILE A 187 12.15 4.71 1.39
CA ILE A 187 10.71 4.89 1.31
C ILE A 187 10.12 4.35 2.60
N VAL A 188 9.50 5.23 3.38
CA VAL A 188 9.13 4.93 4.76
C VAL A 188 7.65 5.23 4.98
N GLY A 189 6.90 4.24 5.45
CA GLY A 189 5.44 4.33 5.58
C GLY A 189 4.97 5.40 6.55
N ALA A 190 5.68 5.61 7.66
CA ALA A 190 5.33 6.57 8.69
C ALA A 190 6.44 7.59 8.92
N VAL A 191 7.50 7.21 9.64
CA VAL A 191 8.49 8.18 10.15
C VAL A 191 9.93 7.74 9.90
N ALA A 192 10.77 8.67 9.51
CA ALA A 192 12.22 8.49 9.47
C ALA A 192 12.86 9.34 10.58
N VAL A 193 13.67 8.71 11.42
CA VAL A 193 14.36 9.34 12.55
C VAL A 193 15.85 9.23 12.32
N CYS A 194 16.57 10.35 12.42
CA CYS A 194 18.00 10.38 12.19
C CYS A 194 18.72 11.34 13.13
N PRO A 195 20.06 11.24 13.27
CA PRO A 195 20.85 12.28 13.90
C PRO A 195 20.63 13.64 13.21
N LYS A 196 20.67 14.73 13.98
CA LYS A 196 20.46 16.09 13.47
C LYS A 196 21.35 16.47 12.27
N PRO A 197 22.65 16.10 12.21
CA PRO A 197 23.49 16.37 11.05
C PRO A 197 23.04 15.67 9.76
N LEU A 198 22.29 14.56 9.87
CA LEU A 198 21.79 13.77 8.75
C LEU A 198 20.47 14.29 8.19
N LEU A 199 19.81 15.23 8.87
CA LEU A 199 18.41 15.61 8.59
C LEU A 199 18.21 16.06 7.13
N GLY A 200 19.07 16.93 6.62
CA GLY A 200 18.98 17.42 5.24
C GLY A 200 19.18 16.31 4.21
N THR A 201 20.16 15.41 4.43
CA THR A 201 20.42 14.28 3.54
C THR A 201 19.27 13.28 3.54
N VAL A 202 18.74 12.93 4.71
CA VAL A 202 17.59 12.01 4.81
C VAL A 202 16.36 12.63 4.15
N GLN A 203 16.10 13.92 4.32
CA GLN A 203 15.00 14.61 3.65
C GLN A 203 15.13 14.60 2.12
N ALA A 204 16.34 14.80 1.59
CA ALA A 204 16.59 14.79 0.16
C ALA A 204 16.50 13.38 -0.46
N ASN A 205 16.84 12.34 0.31
CA ASN A 205 16.96 10.96 -0.17
C ASN A 205 15.83 10.03 0.33
N SER A 206 14.73 10.59 0.82
CA SER A 206 13.62 9.79 1.33
C SER A 206 12.26 10.25 0.86
N ILE A 207 11.35 9.29 0.69
CA ILE A 207 9.91 9.51 0.58
C ILE A 207 9.28 8.98 1.87
N VAL A 208 8.71 9.86 2.67
CA VAL A 208 8.19 9.50 4.00
C VAL A 208 6.71 9.85 4.12
N GLY A 209 5.90 8.92 4.59
CA GLY A 209 4.44 9.08 4.66
C GLY A 209 3.98 10.16 5.64
N ASN A 210 4.72 10.39 6.72
CA ASN A 210 4.41 11.44 7.70
C ASN A 210 5.53 12.48 7.82
N MET A 211 6.67 12.12 8.41
CA MET A 211 7.72 13.11 8.72
C MET A 211 9.10 12.50 8.87
N VAL A 212 10.10 13.29 8.47
CA VAL A 212 11.51 13.10 8.83
C VAL A 212 11.82 14.01 10.02
N MET A 213 12.45 13.47 11.06
CA MET A 213 12.77 14.23 12.26
C MET A 213 14.07 13.78 12.91
N ASP A 214 14.65 14.64 13.73
CA ASP A 214 15.74 14.25 14.61
C ASP A 214 15.24 13.53 15.88
N GLU A 215 16.16 12.92 16.62
CA GLU A 215 15.86 12.14 17.82
C GLU A 215 15.16 12.95 18.92
N GLU A 216 15.49 14.23 19.09
CA GLU A 216 14.87 15.11 20.09
C GLU A 216 13.41 15.40 19.72
N ALA A 217 13.17 15.73 18.46
CA ALA A 217 11.83 15.93 17.92
C ALA A 217 10.98 14.64 18.00
N TYR A 218 11.59 13.47 17.77
CA TYR A 218 10.91 12.18 17.88
C TYR A 218 10.48 11.87 19.31
N GLU A 219 11.34 12.09 20.29
CA GLU A 219 10.98 11.90 21.70
C GLU A 219 9.84 12.83 22.14
N ALA A 220 9.82 14.08 21.66
CA ALA A 220 8.71 15.00 21.89
C ALA A 220 7.41 14.51 21.23
N PHE A 221 7.49 14.03 19.99
CA PHE A 221 6.36 13.45 19.26
C PHE A 221 5.77 12.25 20.01
N ARG A 222 6.60 11.30 20.44
CA ARG A 222 6.18 10.12 21.20
C ARG A 222 5.44 10.47 22.49
N LYS A 223 5.98 11.43 23.26
CA LYS A 223 5.34 11.91 24.50
C LYS A 223 3.98 12.56 24.24
N LYS A 224 3.86 13.35 23.17
CA LYS A 224 2.61 14.04 22.82
C LYS A 224 1.53 13.07 22.36
N TYR A 225 1.87 12.10 21.52
CA TYR A 225 0.90 11.21 20.87
C TYR A 225 0.76 9.84 21.54
N LYS A 226 1.52 9.56 22.62
CA LYS A 226 1.50 8.29 23.36
C LYS A 226 1.79 7.07 22.48
N VAL A 227 2.79 7.21 21.61
CA VAL A 227 3.30 6.17 20.69
C VAL A 227 4.73 5.75 21.03
#